data_AF-A0A925Z0N3-F1
#
_entry.id   AF-A0A925Z0N3-F1
#
_cell.length_a   1.000
_cell.length_b   1.000
_cell.length_c   1.000
_cell.angle_alpha   90.00
_cell.angle_beta   90.00
_cell.angle_gamma   90.00
#
_symmetry.space_group_name_H-M   'P 1'
#
loop_
_entity.id
_entity.type
_entity.pdbx_description
1 polymer ?
#
loop_
_entity_poly.entity_id
_entity_poly.type
_entity_poly.pdbx_seq_one_letter_code
_entity_poly.pdbx_strand_id
1 'polypeptide(L)'
;TDSMQKTIDETNRRRAKQISYNAEHNITPTTIIKSTEEIFKQTSILKIKKGYPQPYFENEEISLVADPVVAYMSKPQLEKAIAATKKKMVQAAKDMEFLDAAKLRDEMYALEKLLKEK
;
A
#
# COMPACT_ATOMS: atom_id res chain seq x y z
N THR A 1 3.01 -11.64 35.63
CA THR A 1 3.75 -10.45 36.11
C THR A 1 2.77 -9.33 36.37
N ASP A 2 2.94 -8.61 37.48
CA ASP A 2 2.03 -7.52 37.89
C ASP A 2 1.89 -6.42 36.83
N SER A 3 2.93 -6.20 36.01
CA SER A 3 2.90 -5.25 34.88
C SER A 3 1.89 -5.63 33.80
N MET A 4 1.70 -6.93 33.56
CA MET A 4 0.68 -7.42 32.61
C MET A 4 -0.72 -7.23 33.20
N GLN A 5 -0.89 -7.55 34.48
CA GLN A 5 -2.17 -7.41 35.16
C GLN A 5 -2.66 -5.95 35.15
N LYS A 6 -1.79 -4.99 35.49
CA LYS A 6 -2.10 -3.55 35.44
C LYS A 6 -2.57 -3.09 34.04
N THR A 7 -1.91 -3.57 32.99
CA THR A 7 -2.27 -3.23 31.61
C THR A 7 -3.64 -3.78 31.24
N ILE A 8 -3.94 -5.02 31.64
CA ILE A 8 -5.23 -5.67 31.41
C ILE A 8 -6.34 -4.92 32.16
N ASP A 9 -6.13 -4.60 33.43
CA ASP A 9 -7.11 -3.92 34.27
C ASP A 9 -7.44 -2.51 33.73
N GLU A 10 -6.42 -1.75 33.33
CA GLU A 10 -6.63 -0.42 32.73
C GLU A 10 -7.35 -0.49 31.36
N THR A 11 -7.05 -1.53 30.58
CA THR A 11 -7.75 -1.79 29.30
C THR A 11 -9.23 -2.10 29.55
N ASN A 12 -9.51 -2.95 30.53
CA ASN A 12 -10.88 -3.30 30.92
C ASN A 12 -11.64 -2.08 31.47
N ARG A 13 -11.00 -1.26 32.31
CA ARG A 13 -11.58 -0.03 32.84
C ARG A 13 -11.98 0.96 31.73
N ARG A 14 -11.11 1.16 30.74
CA ARG A 14 -11.41 2.03 29.58
C ARG A 14 -12.54 1.46 28.72
N ARG A 15 -12.51 0.15 28.46
CA ARG A 15 -13.53 -0.52 27.65
C ARG A 15 -14.91 -0.44 28.30
N ALA A 16 -15.01 -0.64 29.62
CA ALA A 16 -16.26 -0.49 30.35
C ALA A 16 -16.86 0.91 30.19
N LYS A 17 -16.03 1.96 30.32
CA LYS A 17 -16.44 3.36 30.12
C LYS A 17 -16.91 3.64 28.69
N GLN A 18 -16.24 3.06 27.69
CA GLN A 18 -16.63 3.21 26.28
C GLN A 18 -17.96 2.53 26.00
N ILE A 19 -18.18 1.33 26.54
CA ILE A 19 -19.45 0.59 26.37
C ILE A 19 -20.59 1.35 27.04
N SER A 20 -20.40 1.85 28.26
CA SER A 20 -21.45 2.62 28.96
C SER A 20 -21.81 3.89 28.19
N TYR A 21 -20.82 4.66 27.74
CA TYR A 21 -21.03 5.84 26.93
C TYR A 21 -21.75 5.51 25.62
N ASN A 22 -21.32 4.46 24.92
CA ASN A 22 -21.96 4.06 23.68
C ASN A 22 -23.42 3.60 23.88
N ALA A 23 -23.71 2.92 24.99
CA ALA A 23 -25.06 2.51 25.34
C ALA A 23 -25.95 3.71 25.70
N GLU A 24 -25.44 4.66 26.48
CA GLU A 24 -26.13 5.91 26.85
C GLU A 24 -26.43 6.80 25.63
N HIS A 25 -25.55 6.79 24.63
CA HIS A 25 -25.66 7.64 23.44
C HIS A 25 -26.16 6.89 22.19
N ASN A 26 -26.58 5.63 22.32
CA ASN A 26 -27.02 4.77 21.20
C ASN A 26 -25.98 4.70 20.04
N ILE A 27 -24.69 4.74 20.36
CA ILE A 27 -23.60 4.70 19.37
C ILE A 27 -23.23 3.24 19.08
N THR A 28 -23.36 2.82 17.82
CA THR A 28 -22.84 1.53 17.36
C THR A 28 -21.38 1.71 16.92
N PRO A 29 -20.41 0.99 17.53
CA PRO A 29 -19.01 1.07 17.12
C PRO A 29 -18.83 0.59 15.68
N THR A 30 -18.25 1.43 14.83
CA THR A 30 -17.90 1.10 13.44
C THR A 30 -16.43 1.41 13.17
N THR A 31 -15.83 0.67 12.23
CA THR A 31 -14.48 0.96 11.77
C THR A 31 -14.47 2.29 11.03
N ILE A 32 -13.54 3.17 11.37
CA ILE A 32 -13.32 4.42 10.65
C ILE A 32 -12.76 4.06 9.26
N ILE A 33 -13.52 4.33 8.20
CA ILE A 33 -13.07 4.24 6.82
C ILE A 33 -12.91 5.68 6.33
N LYS A 34 -11.67 6.11 6.08
CA LYS A 34 -11.39 7.43 5.50
C LYS A 34 -11.05 7.30 4.04
N SER A 35 -11.64 8.13 3.18
CA SER A 35 -11.21 8.22 1.79
C SER A 35 -9.88 8.97 1.67
N THR A 36 -9.16 8.74 0.57
CA THR A 36 -7.94 9.50 0.25
C THR A 36 -8.22 11.00 0.25
N GLU A 37 -9.35 11.42 -0.33
CA GLU A 37 -9.79 12.81 -0.34
C GLU A 37 -9.98 13.41 1.06
N GLU A 38 -10.55 12.66 2.00
CA GLU A 38 -10.74 13.10 3.39
C GLU A 38 -9.41 13.26 4.12
N ILE A 39 -8.44 12.37 3.85
CA ILE A 39 -7.08 12.46 4.39
C ILE A 39 -6.36 13.71 3.84
N PHE A 40 -6.49 13.96 2.54
CA PHE A 40 -5.91 15.15 1.90
C PHE A 40 -6.58 16.45 2.39
N LYS A 41 -7.90 16.46 2.59
CA LYS A 41 -8.63 17.60 3.19
C LYS A 41 -8.14 17.91 4.60
N GLN A 42 -7.93 16.87 5.43
CA GLN A 42 -7.41 17.03 6.79
C GLN A 42 -5.96 17.56 6.80
N THR A 43 -5.15 17.17 5.80
CA THR A 43 -3.76 17.63 5.65
C THR A 43 -3.65 19.03 5.03
N SER A 44 -4.68 19.51 4.32
CA SER A 44 -4.68 20.83 3.65
C SER A 44 -4.63 22.05 4.59
N ILE A 45 -4.74 21.84 5.91
CA ILE A 45 -4.49 22.89 6.92
C ILE A 45 -3.02 23.34 6.86
N LEU A 46 -2.12 22.47 6.40
CA LEU A 46 -0.77 22.84 5.96
C LEU A 46 -0.86 23.34 4.52
N LYS A 47 -0.88 24.67 4.34
CA LYS A 47 -0.84 25.37 3.03
C LYS A 47 0.45 25.05 2.25
N ILE A 48 0.58 23.84 1.74
CA ILE A 48 1.64 23.47 0.79
C ILE A 48 1.13 23.84 -0.60
N LYS A 49 1.91 24.66 -1.31
CA LYS A 49 1.60 25.27 -2.61
C LYS A 49 0.92 24.30 -3.58
N LYS A 50 -0.12 24.82 -4.26
CA LYS A 50 -0.79 24.26 -5.43
C LYS A 50 0.21 23.81 -6.50
N GLY A 51 0.54 22.53 -6.53
CA GLY A 51 0.96 21.82 -7.74
C GLY A 51 0.04 20.62 -7.84
N TYR A 52 -0.85 20.60 -8.84
CA TYR A 52 -1.61 19.39 -9.11
C TYR A 52 -0.62 18.31 -9.57
N PRO A 53 -0.50 17.17 -8.88
CA PRO A 53 0.27 16.06 -9.43
C PRO A 53 -0.43 15.66 -10.73
N GLN A 54 0.27 15.77 -11.86
CA GLN A 54 -0.22 15.24 -13.13
C GLN A 54 -0.50 13.75 -12.92
N PRO A 55 -1.75 13.29 -13.11
CA PRO A 55 -2.05 11.88 -12.98
C PRO A 55 -1.24 11.13 -14.04
N TYR A 56 -0.55 10.08 -13.60
CA TYR A 56 0.10 9.15 -14.52
C TYR A 56 -0.98 8.49 -15.37
N PHE A 57 -0.91 8.68 -16.69
CA PHE A 57 -1.77 7.96 -17.63
C PHE A 57 -1.13 6.58 -17.85
N GLU A 58 -1.78 5.56 -17.28
CA GLU A 58 -1.44 4.17 -17.50
C GLU A 58 -1.80 3.83 -18.96
N ASN A 59 -0.79 3.74 -19.83
CA ASN A 59 -1.00 3.20 -21.17
C ASN A 59 -1.27 1.70 -21.01
N GLU A 60 -2.45 1.23 -21.42
CA GLU A 60 -2.93 -0.14 -21.23
C GLU A 60 -2.06 -1.23 -21.91
N GLU A 61 -1.10 -0.85 -22.76
CA GLU A 61 -0.22 -1.78 -23.44
C GLU A 61 1.15 -1.84 -22.78
N ILE A 62 1.29 -2.75 -21.81
CA ILE A 62 2.58 -3.18 -21.25
C ILE A 62 3.35 -3.89 -22.37
N SER A 63 4.13 -3.12 -23.14
CA SER A 63 4.93 -3.59 -24.28
C SER A 63 6.05 -4.58 -23.87
N LEU A 64 6.35 -4.74 -22.58
CA LEU A 64 7.38 -5.67 -22.09
C LEU A 64 7.01 -7.16 -22.21
N VAL A 65 5.75 -7.51 -22.46
CA VAL A 65 5.35 -8.92 -22.69
C VAL A 65 5.92 -9.49 -24.02
N ALA A 66 6.49 -8.63 -24.88
CA ALA A 66 6.97 -9.01 -26.20
C ALA A 66 8.42 -9.53 -26.26
N ASP A 67 9.17 -9.60 -25.15
CA ASP A 67 10.52 -10.19 -25.18
C ASP A 67 10.43 -11.73 -25.10
N PRO A 68 10.69 -12.47 -26.19
CA PRO A 68 10.52 -13.93 -26.22
C PRO A 68 11.39 -14.64 -25.18
N VAL A 69 12.47 -14.03 -24.69
CA VAL A 69 13.36 -14.63 -23.68
C VAL A 69 12.64 -14.86 -22.35
N VAL A 70 11.75 -13.95 -21.94
CA VAL A 70 11.02 -14.04 -20.67
C VAL A 70 10.04 -15.22 -20.67
N ALA A 71 9.44 -15.52 -21.83
CA ALA A 71 8.55 -16.68 -22.00
C ALA A 71 9.28 -18.02 -21.76
N TYR A 72 10.58 -18.09 -22.04
CA TYR A 72 11.38 -19.32 -21.86
C TYR A 72 12.08 -19.43 -20.50
N MET A 73 11.97 -18.42 -19.61
CA MET A 73 12.59 -18.49 -18.28
C MET A 73 11.94 -19.58 -17.40
N SER A 74 12.75 -20.25 -16.61
CA SER A 74 12.28 -21.19 -15.59
C SER A 74 11.67 -20.46 -14.37
N LYS A 75 10.79 -21.13 -13.61
CA LYS A 75 10.21 -20.57 -12.36
C LYS A 75 11.23 -19.90 -11.42
N PRO A 76 12.38 -20.53 -11.08
CA PRO A 76 13.37 -19.89 -10.21
C PRO A 76 14.06 -18.66 -10.84
N GLN A 77 14.17 -18.61 -12.17
CA GLN A 77 14.72 -17.45 -12.87
C GLN A 77 13.74 -16.27 -12.87
N LEU A 78 12.43 -16.55 -13.01
CA LEU A 78 11.38 -15.54 -12.90
C LEU A 78 11.32 -14.96 -11.48
N GLU A 79 11.37 -15.79 -10.45
CA GLU A 79 11.41 -15.32 -9.05
C GLU A 79 12.60 -14.39 -8.78
N LYS A 80 13.78 -14.75 -9.31
CA LYS A 80 14.98 -13.92 -9.20
C LYS A 80 14.84 -12.60 -9.96
N ALA A 81 14.21 -12.61 -11.13
CA ALA A 81 13.93 -11.40 -11.91
C ALA A 81 12.96 -10.48 -11.16
N ILE A 82 11.86 -11.01 -10.63
CA ILE A 82 10.88 -10.28 -9.81
C ILE A 82 11.56 -9.63 -8.61
N ALA A 83 12.40 -10.38 -7.88
CA ALA A 83 13.13 -9.86 -6.74
C ALA A 83 14.11 -8.72 -7.13
N ALA A 84 14.78 -8.84 -8.28
CA ALA A 84 15.67 -7.81 -8.79
C ALA A 84 14.89 -6.54 -9.21
N THR A 85 13.78 -6.69 -9.93
CA THR A 85 12.91 -5.58 -10.37
C THR A 85 12.31 -4.86 -9.16
N LYS A 86 11.83 -5.60 -8.15
CA LYS A 86 11.35 -5.05 -6.88
C LYS A 86 12.41 -4.21 -6.17
N LYS A 87 13.66 -4.70 -6.13
CA LYS A 87 14.77 -3.95 -5.53
C LYS A 87 15.03 -2.63 -6.27
N LYS A 88 15.02 -2.65 -7.61
CA LYS A 88 15.17 -1.45 -8.44
C LYS A 88 14.02 -0.45 -8.24
N MET A 89 12.78 -0.94 -8.19
CA MET A 89 11.59 -0.12 -7.93
C MET A 89 11.70 0.62 -6.58
N VAL A 90 12.08 -0.10 -5.52
CA VAL A 90 12.27 0.50 -4.19
C VAL A 90 13.40 1.51 -4.19
N GLN A 91 14.48 1.26 -4.94
CA GLN A 91 15.57 2.22 -5.08
C GLN A 91 15.11 3.49 -5.79
N ALA A 92 14.46 3.38 -6.94
CA ALA A 92 13.89 4.52 -7.67
C ALA A 92 12.90 5.32 -6.80
N ALA A 93 12.07 4.64 -6.01
CA ALA A 93 11.16 5.30 -5.07
C ALA A 93 11.90 6.06 -3.95
N LYS A 94 13.03 5.54 -3.46
CA LYS A 94 13.89 6.24 -2.49
C LYS A 94 14.55 7.47 -3.10
N ASP A 95 14.95 7.36 -4.37
CA ASP A 95 15.59 8.43 -5.12
C ASP A 95 14.58 9.47 -5.66
N MET A 96 13.29 9.32 -5.33
CA MET A 96 12.16 10.17 -5.75
C MET A 96 11.84 10.13 -7.26
N GLU A 97 12.35 9.12 -7.97
CA GLU A 97 12.09 8.87 -9.40
C GLU A 97 10.81 8.05 -9.58
N PHE A 98 9.66 8.69 -9.35
CA PHE A 98 8.36 7.99 -9.28
C PHE A 98 7.87 7.43 -10.62
N LEU A 99 8.22 8.07 -11.74
CA LEU A 99 7.84 7.58 -13.08
C LEU A 99 8.53 6.25 -13.41
N ASP A 100 9.81 6.13 -13.06
CA ASP A 100 10.55 4.89 -13.29
C ASP A 100 10.16 3.81 -12.28
N ALA A 101 9.86 4.19 -11.03
CA ALA A 101 9.27 3.26 -10.07
C ALA A 101 7.92 2.71 -10.54
N ALA A 102 7.07 3.53 -11.17
CA ALA A 102 5.80 3.09 -11.73
C ALA A 102 5.99 2.10 -12.87
N LYS A 103 6.90 2.36 -13.81
CA LYS A 103 7.23 1.41 -14.88
C LYS A 103 7.72 0.08 -14.33
N LEU A 104 8.67 0.11 -13.38
CA LEU A 104 9.22 -1.10 -12.77
C LEU A 104 8.17 -1.91 -11.99
N ARG A 105 7.17 -1.24 -11.41
CA ARG A 105 6.01 -1.90 -10.79
C ARG A 105 5.19 -2.68 -11.83
N ASP A 106 4.90 -2.07 -12.97
CA ASP A 106 4.09 -2.68 -14.02
C ASP A 106 4.82 -3.86 -14.65
N GLU A 107 6.14 -3.74 -14.85
CA GLU A 107 7.02 -4.84 -15.27
C GLU A 107 7.01 -6.00 -14.26
N MET A 108 7.11 -5.69 -12.97
CA MET A 108 7.06 -6.70 -11.90
C MET A 108 5.73 -7.47 -11.93
N TYR A 109 4.60 -6.78 -12.11
CA TYR A 109 3.29 -7.43 -12.21
C TYR A 109 3.14 -8.29 -13.46
N ALA A 110 3.71 -7.87 -14.60
CA ALA A 110 3.76 -8.70 -15.79
C ALA A 110 4.53 -10.01 -15.54
N LEU A 111 5.68 -9.94 -14.86
CA LEU A 111 6.47 -11.13 -14.48
C LEU A 111 5.73 -12.03 -13.49
N GLU A 112 5.03 -11.45 -12.50
CA GLU A 112 4.21 -12.22 -11.54
C GLU A 112 3.05 -12.95 -12.24
N LYS A 113 2.41 -12.30 -13.22
CA LYS A 113 1.35 -12.93 -14.03
C LYS A 113 1.90 -14.13 -14.82
N LEU A 114 3.05 -13.98 -15.47
CA LEU A 114 3.72 -15.07 -16.20
C LEU A 114 4.14 -16.22 -15.27
N LEU A 115 4.61 -15.92 -14.06
CA LEU A 115 4.93 -16.96 -13.06
C LEU A 115 3.68 -17.75 -12.65
N LYS A 116 2.52 -17.08 -12.54
CA LYS A 116 1.25 -17.70 -12.15
C LYS A 116 0.63 -18.55 -13.26
N GLU A 117 0.88 -18.21 -14.52
CA GLU A 117 0.43 -18.97 -15.70
C GLU A 117 1.28 -20.24 -15.95
N LYS A 118 2.47 -20.35 -15.35
CA LYS A 118 3.35 -21.53 -15.40
C LYS A 118 3.20 -22.44 -14.19
#